data_AF-A0A7V3SNH2-F1
#
_entry.id   AF-A0A7V3SNH2-F1
#
_cell.length_a   1.000
_cell.length_b   1.000
_cell.length_c   1.000
_cell.angle_alpha   90.00
_cell.angle_beta   90.00
_cell.angle_gamma   90.00
#
_symmetry.space_group_name_H-M   'P 1'
#
loop_
_entity.id
_entity.type
_entity.pdbx_description
1 polymer ?
#
loop_
_entity_poly.entity_id
_entity_poly.type
_entity_poly.pdbx_seq_one_letter_code
_entity_poly.pdbx_strand_id
1 'polypeptide(L)'
;MKGREVHMFRSLLVTVLLLGAVTLATAQVRLDPVPVPAGVNLSGTLNPQVAPDYSNTTSGTGYYYPGGVGVIVADDVHRTTSLPIGQVAFGYYSPSVAPDVVMYIYANTGDYSLPATLLASYNLGTLNQGAWAYTITLPTPLTAPADLWIGFSFSAADAGLLIYDPPTVGTSHDLFMQDNQNLYYFGGNPVANFYLETVPVPEPTSLLVLGSGVVGLFALRRRRA
;
A
#
# COMPACT_ATOMS: atom_id res chain seq x y z
N MET A 1 -69.91 48.69 1.52
CA MET A 1 -68.65 49.30 1.02
C MET A 1 -67.53 48.85 1.97
N LYS A 2 -66.45 48.19 1.53
CA LYS A 2 -65.27 48.73 0.80
C LYS A 2 -64.38 49.54 1.80
N GLY A 3 -63.10 49.24 2.06
CA GLY A 3 -62.14 48.25 1.52
C GLY A 3 -61.46 47.39 2.62
N ARG A 4 -60.43 46.56 2.35
CA ARG A 4 -59.02 46.90 1.95
C ARG A 4 -58.38 47.88 2.95
N GLU A 5 -57.15 47.76 3.44
CA GLU A 5 -56.00 46.84 3.29
C GLU A 5 -55.03 47.14 4.50
N VAL A 6 -53.86 46.56 4.77
CA VAL A 6 -52.88 45.78 3.98
C VAL A 6 -52.02 44.85 4.89
N HIS A 7 -51.00 44.21 4.34
CA HIS A 7 -49.94 43.37 4.95
C HIS A 7 -49.23 43.87 6.24
N MET A 8 -48.87 42.92 7.12
CA MET A 8 -47.50 42.82 7.67
C MET A 8 -47.09 41.33 7.74
N PHE A 9 -46.16 40.91 6.89
CA PHE A 9 -44.75 40.70 7.25
C PHE A 9 -44.51 39.60 8.32
N ARG A 10 -44.20 38.39 7.85
CA ARG A 10 -43.05 37.56 8.31
C ARG A 10 -42.90 36.29 7.47
N SER A 11 -42.28 36.46 6.30
CA SER A 11 -41.72 35.33 5.55
C SER A 11 -40.54 34.75 6.33
N LEU A 12 -40.70 33.55 6.91
CA LEU A 12 -39.57 32.80 7.47
C LEU A 12 -39.04 31.84 6.41
N LEU A 13 -38.22 32.35 5.49
CA LEU A 13 -37.55 31.55 4.48
C LEU A 13 -36.40 30.78 5.14
N VAL A 14 -36.64 29.53 5.53
CA VAL A 14 -35.62 28.65 6.09
C VAL A 14 -34.73 28.13 4.96
N THR A 15 -33.70 28.90 4.61
CA THR A 15 -32.66 28.48 3.68
C THR A 15 -31.60 27.66 4.41
N VAL A 16 -31.78 26.33 4.48
CA VAL A 16 -30.69 25.42 4.87
C VAL A 16 -29.70 25.35 3.71
N LEU A 17 -28.64 26.15 3.77
CA LEU A 17 -27.53 26.05 2.83
C LEU A 17 -26.69 24.82 3.19
N LEU A 18 -27.08 23.66 2.68
CA LEU A 18 -26.33 22.42 2.84
C LEU A 18 -25.05 22.51 1.99
N LEU A 19 -23.96 22.97 2.61
CA LEU A 19 -22.60 22.85 2.08
C LEU A 19 -22.18 21.37 2.09
N GLY A 20 -22.75 20.60 1.17
CA GLY A 20 -22.22 19.29 0.80
C GLY A 20 -20.82 19.50 0.27
N ALA A 21 -19.81 19.00 0.98
CA ALA A 21 -18.44 19.03 0.52
C ALA A 21 -18.36 18.27 -0.80
N VAL A 22 -18.03 18.98 -1.88
CA VAL A 22 -17.79 18.35 -3.18
C VAL A 22 -16.44 17.64 -3.11
N THR A 23 -16.46 16.36 -2.75
CA THR A 23 -15.34 15.47 -3.03
C THR A 23 -15.29 15.22 -4.53
N LEU A 24 -14.59 16.11 -5.24
CA LEU A 24 -14.04 15.79 -6.56
C LEU A 24 -13.04 14.65 -6.38
N ALA A 25 -13.53 13.41 -6.48
CA ALA A 25 -12.71 12.22 -6.55
C ALA A 25 -11.97 12.20 -7.91
N THR A 26 -10.89 12.97 -7.99
CA THR A 26 -10.05 13.03 -9.18
C THR A 26 -9.24 11.74 -9.31
N ALA A 27 -9.58 10.94 -10.32
CA ALA A 27 -8.84 9.78 -10.81
C ALA A 27 -8.54 8.67 -9.77
N GLN A 28 -9.53 7.80 -9.55
CA GLN A 28 -9.18 6.37 -9.40
C GLN A 28 -8.60 5.88 -10.74
N VAL A 29 -7.28 5.90 -10.89
CA VAL A 29 -6.63 5.11 -11.93
C VAL A 29 -6.77 3.65 -11.54
N ARG A 30 -7.81 2.99 -12.06
CA ARG A 30 -7.93 1.54 -12.01
C ARG A 30 -6.78 0.96 -12.84
N LEU A 31 -5.82 0.35 -12.16
CA LEU A 31 -4.73 -0.37 -12.81
C LEU A 31 -5.24 -1.74 -13.23
N ASP A 32 -4.85 -2.19 -14.41
CA ASP A 32 -5.14 -3.55 -14.83
C ASP A 32 -4.09 -4.48 -14.17
N PRO A 33 -4.52 -5.43 -13.32
CA PRO A 33 -3.60 -6.33 -12.64
C PRO A 33 -2.97 -7.30 -13.65
N VAL A 34 -1.67 -7.55 -13.53
CA VAL A 34 -0.98 -8.52 -14.38
C VAL A 34 -1.05 -9.91 -13.73
N PRO A 35 -1.81 -10.87 -14.29
CA PRO A 35 -1.92 -12.22 -13.75
C PRO A 35 -0.59 -12.99 -13.82
N VAL A 36 -0.15 -13.57 -12.70
CA VAL A 36 0.75 -14.73 -12.69
C VAL A 36 -0.08 -15.98 -12.99
N PRO A 37 0.15 -16.73 -14.08
CA PRO A 37 -0.78 -17.78 -14.51
C PRO A 37 -1.01 -18.89 -13.47
N ALA A 38 -2.27 -19.29 -13.31
CA ALA A 38 -2.65 -20.40 -12.44
C ALA A 38 -1.95 -21.71 -12.84
N GLY A 39 -1.49 -22.48 -11.85
CA GLY A 39 -0.81 -23.77 -12.05
C GLY A 39 0.71 -23.66 -12.27
N VAL A 40 1.30 -22.46 -12.25
CA VAL A 40 2.75 -22.30 -12.16
C VAL A 40 3.20 -22.65 -10.74
N ASN A 41 4.15 -23.58 -10.64
CA ASN A 41 4.83 -23.90 -9.38
C ASN A 41 5.58 -22.63 -8.90
N LEU A 42 5.36 -22.18 -7.65
CA LEU A 42 5.90 -20.90 -7.12
C LEU A 42 7.44 -20.89 -6.97
N SER A 43 8.11 -21.96 -7.40
CA SER A 43 9.55 -22.06 -7.63
C SER A 43 10.06 -21.25 -8.83
N GLY A 44 9.30 -20.27 -9.31
CA GLY A 44 9.69 -19.34 -10.36
C GLY A 44 9.85 -17.94 -9.78
N THR A 45 11.07 -17.41 -9.80
CA THR A 45 11.35 -16.03 -9.39
C THR A 45 10.48 -15.06 -10.18
N LEU A 46 9.57 -14.38 -9.48
CA LEU A 46 8.93 -13.19 -10.03
C LEU A 46 9.98 -12.09 -9.97
N ASN A 47 10.36 -11.56 -11.13
CA ASN A 47 11.41 -10.55 -11.18
C ASN A 47 11.00 -9.35 -10.33
N PRO A 48 11.85 -8.89 -9.39
CA PRO A 48 11.56 -7.72 -8.60
C PRO A 48 11.33 -6.52 -9.52
N GLN A 49 10.43 -5.62 -9.11
CA GLN A 49 10.17 -4.38 -9.83
C GLN A 49 11.43 -3.51 -9.88
N VAL A 50 11.44 -2.54 -10.80
CA VAL A 50 12.66 -1.75 -11.03
C VAL A 50 12.94 -0.86 -9.83
N ALA A 51 14.04 -1.18 -9.12
CA ALA A 51 14.51 -0.51 -7.90
C ALA A 51 13.50 -0.53 -6.73
N PRO A 52 13.22 -1.72 -6.15
CA PRO A 52 12.42 -1.80 -4.93
C PRO A 52 13.26 -1.34 -3.73
N ASP A 53 12.62 -0.90 -2.66
CA ASP A 53 13.27 -0.59 -1.38
C ASP A 53 13.04 -1.64 -0.28
N TYR A 54 12.11 -2.56 -0.51
CA TYR A 54 11.95 -3.84 0.19
C TYR A 54 11.44 -4.87 -0.82
N SER A 55 11.92 -6.12 -0.78
CA SER A 55 11.49 -7.19 -1.68
C SER A 55 11.65 -8.58 -1.07
N ASN A 56 10.53 -9.31 -0.98
CA ASN A 56 10.47 -10.74 -0.68
C ASN A 56 9.71 -11.52 -1.78
N THR A 57 10.22 -11.46 -3.01
CA THR A 57 9.54 -12.00 -4.20
C THR A 57 10.29 -13.16 -4.88
N THR A 58 11.44 -13.54 -4.33
CA THR A 58 12.47 -14.30 -5.05
C THR A 58 12.20 -15.81 -5.15
N SER A 59 11.68 -16.43 -4.09
CA SER A 59 11.50 -17.88 -3.98
C SER A 59 10.32 -18.21 -3.07
N GLY A 60 9.32 -18.89 -3.63
CA GLY A 60 8.09 -19.25 -2.93
C GLY A 60 8.20 -20.59 -2.21
N THR A 61 7.78 -20.64 -0.96
CA THR A 61 7.85 -21.87 -0.13
C THR A 61 6.83 -22.95 -0.54
N GLY A 62 5.82 -22.57 -1.33
CA GLY A 62 4.66 -23.41 -1.64
C GLY A 62 3.55 -23.36 -0.58
N TYR A 63 3.75 -22.62 0.52
CA TYR A 63 2.77 -22.45 1.59
C TYR A 63 2.13 -21.05 1.57
N TYR A 64 1.05 -20.89 2.33
CA TYR A 64 0.31 -19.64 2.50
C TYR A 64 -0.34 -19.63 3.89
N TYR A 65 -0.64 -18.45 4.43
CA TYR A 65 -1.29 -18.29 5.75
C TYR A 65 -2.74 -17.79 5.60
N PRO A 66 -3.77 -18.66 5.76
CA PRO A 66 -5.17 -18.25 5.75
C PRO A 66 -5.55 -17.57 7.07
N GLY A 67 -5.58 -16.24 7.07
CA GLY A 67 -5.93 -15.45 8.27
C GLY A 67 -7.39 -15.61 8.72
N GLY A 68 -8.29 -15.96 7.80
CA GLY A 68 -9.74 -16.00 8.04
C GLY A 68 -10.47 -14.75 7.57
N VAL A 69 -11.81 -14.80 7.61
CA VAL A 69 -12.67 -13.72 7.07
C VAL A 69 -12.47 -12.43 7.84
N GLY A 70 -12.10 -11.36 7.14
CA GLY A 70 -11.98 -10.02 7.70
C GLY A 70 -10.73 -9.80 8.56
N VAL A 71 -9.96 -10.84 8.84
CA VAL A 71 -8.73 -10.79 9.64
C VAL A 71 -7.63 -10.07 8.88
N ILE A 72 -6.93 -9.14 9.54
CA ILE A 72 -5.78 -8.44 8.96
C ILE A 72 -4.52 -9.22 9.29
N VAL A 73 -3.80 -9.69 8.28
CA VAL A 73 -2.48 -10.34 8.42
C VAL A 73 -1.43 -9.39 7.82
N ALA A 74 -0.40 -9.01 8.57
CA ALA A 74 0.60 -8.03 8.14
C ALA A 74 2.05 -8.47 8.44
N ASP A 75 2.91 -8.32 7.43
CA ASP A 75 4.35 -8.56 7.48
C ASP A 75 5.07 -7.35 8.12
N ASP A 76 6.22 -7.58 8.79
CA ASP A 76 7.06 -6.50 9.30
C ASP A 76 8.07 -6.04 8.22
N VAL A 77 7.80 -4.89 7.64
CA VAL A 77 8.52 -4.42 6.44
C VAL A 77 9.52 -3.35 6.84
N HIS A 78 10.81 -3.70 6.88
CA HIS A 78 11.92 -2.77 7.10
C HIS A 78 12.55 -2.39 5.75
N ARG A 79 12.18 -1.22 5.22
CA ARG A 79 12.64 -0.71 3.93
C ARG A 79 14.04 -0.13 4.02
N THR A 80 14.76 -0.16 2.91
CA THR A 80 16.08 0.49 2.78
C THR A 80 16.01 2.03 2.71
N THR A 81 14.81 2.63 2.61
CA THR A 81 14.62 4.09 2.62
C THR A 81 13.23 4.49 3.14
N SER A 82 13.10 5.76 3.55
CA SER A 82 11.85 6.41 3.95
C SER A 82 11.27 7.32 2.85
N LEU A 83 11.68 7.14 1.58
CA LEU A 83 11.06 7.84 0.45
C LEU A 83 9.55 7.52 0.36
N PRO A 84 8.72 8.38 -0.27
CA PRO A 84 7.30 8.07 -0.45
C PRO A 84 7.11 6.79 -1.27
N ILE A 85 6.27 5.87 -0.81
CA ILE A 85 5.97 4.61 -1.52
C ILE A 85 5.11 4.95 -2.75
N GLY A 86 5.55 4.54 -3.93
CA GLY A 86 4.81 4.66 -5.17
C GLY A 86 4.01 3.41 -5.52
N GLN A 87 4.57 2.22 -5.24
CA GLN A 87 3.94 0.94 -5.55
C GLN A 87 4.14 -0.07 -4.40
N VAL A 88 3.17 -0.97 -4.24
CA VAL A 88 3.25 -2.15 -3.36
C VAL A 88 2.86 -3.37 -4.20
N ALA A 89 3.64 -4.45 -4.15
CA ALA A 89 3.23 -5.75 -4.68
C ALA A 89 2.96 -6.72 -3.54
N PHE A 90 2.01 -7.64 -3.74
CA PHE A 90 1.67 -8.69 -2.78
C PHE A 90 1.21 -9.98 -3.47
N GLY A 91 1.31 -11.10 -2.76
CA GLY A 91 0.93 -12.42 -3.25
C GLY A 91 -0.05 -13.10 -2.31
N TYR A 92 -1.11 -13.69 -2.87
CA TYR A 92 -2.11 -14.43 -2.10
C TYR A 92 -2.54 -15.72 -2.80
N TYR A 93 -3.16 -16.60 -2.03
CA TYR A 93 -3.92 -17.75 -2.51
C TYR A 93 -5.34 -17.70 -1.96
N SER A 94 -6.33 -17.93 -2.82
CA SER A 94 -7.72 -18.16 -2.43
C SER A 94 -8.25 -19.41 -3.13
N PRO A 95 -8.34 -20.57 -2.45
CA PRO A 95 -8.73 -21.83 -3.05
C PRO A 95 -10.18 -21.85 -3.53
N SER A 96 -11.14 -21.44 -2.69
CA SER A 96 -12.56 -21.73 -2.91
C SER A 96 -13.32 -20.70 -3.72
N VAL A 97 -12.99 -19.41 -3.61
CA VAL A 97 -13.74 -18.29 -4.21
C VAL A 97 -12.83 -17.12 -4.60
N ALA A 98 -13.40 -16.14 -5.31
CA ALA A 98 -12.77 -14.84 -5.53
C ALA A 98 -12.94 -13.95 -4.28
N PRO A 99 -11.87 -13.49 -3.60
CA PRO A 99 -11.98 -12.67 -2.40
C PRO A 99 -12.04 -11.18 -2.72
N ASP A 100 -12.78 -10.42 -1.92
CA ASP A 100 -12.55 -8.97 -1.79
C ASP A 100 -11.33 -8.75 -0.89
N VAL A 101 -10.46 -7.81 -1.28
CA VAL A 101 -9.19 -7.57 -0.58
C VAL A 101 -9.06 -6.11 -0.17
N VAL A 102 -8.63 -5.89 1.08
CA VAL A 102 -8.28 -4.57 1.61
C VAL A 102 -6.84 -4.61 2.11
N MET A 103 -6.00 -3.71 1.60
CA MET A 103 -4.63 -3.49 2.08
C MET A 103 -4.63 -2.44 3.20
N TYR A 104 -3.79 -2.65 4.20
CA TYR A 104 -3.57 -1.76 5.35
C TYR A 104 -2.06 -1.54 5.51
N ILE A 105 -1.67 -0.30 5.80
CA ILE A 105 -0.28 0.07 6.08
C ILE A 105 -0.25 0.79 7.42
N TYR A 106 0.53 0.27 8.37
CA TYR A 106 0.74 0.87 9.69
C TYR A 106 2.22 1.24 9.88
N ALA A 107 2.49 2.19 10.76
CA ALA A 107 3.85 2.52 11.18
C ALA A 107 4.37 1.49 12.21
N ASN A 108 5.52 0.86 11.97
CA ASN A 108 6.17 -0.02 12.93
C ASN A 108 7.16 0.77 13.81
N THR A 109 6.64 1.70 14.62
CA THR A 109 7.47 2.55 15.49
C THR A 109 7.62 1.95 16.88
N GLY A 110 8.82 1.47 17.20
CA GLY A 110 9.20 1.02 18.55
C GLY A 110 8.95 -0.46 18.80
N ASP A 111 9.79 -1.31 18.19
CA ASP A 111 9.98 -2.73 18.50
C ASP A 111 8.66 -3.51 18.71
N TYR A 112 7.84 -3.57 17.65
CA TYR A 112 6.59 -4.33 17.60
C TYR A 112 5.50 -3.89 18.60
N SER A 113 5.52 -2.62 19.04
CA SER A 113 4.46 -2.05 19.88
C SER A 113 3.10 -2.05 19.15
N LEU A 114 2.16 -2.87 19.63
CA LEU A 114 0.78 -2.94 19.14
C LEU A 114 -0.21 -2.27 20.13
N PRO A 115 -1.30 -1.63 19.67
CA PRO A 115 -1.67 -1.41 18.27
C PRO A 115 -0.79 -0.38 17.57
N ALA A 116 -0.30 -0.72 16.38
CA ALA A 116 0.43 0.17 15.49
C ALA A 116 -0.48 1.28 14.92
N THR A 117 0.11 2.42 14.57
CA THR A 117 -0.63 3.56 14.01
C THR A 117 -0.96 3.32 12.53
N LEU A 118 -2.23 3.29 12.16
CA LEU A 118 -2.66 3.17 10.75
C LEU A 118 -2.25 4.42 9.97
N LEU A 119 -1.51 4.23 8.88
CA LEU A 119 -1.09 5.29 7.95
C LEU A 119 -2.04 5.38 6.75
N ALA A 120 -2.43 4.25 6.18
CA ALA A 120 -3.33 4.19 5.03
C ALA A 120 -4.06 2.85 4.94
N SER A 121 -5.20 2.85 4.25
CA SER A 121 -5.90 1.64 3.81
C SER A 121 -6.44 1.80 2.39
N TYR A 122 -6.42 0.72 1.62
CA TYR A 122 -6.81 0.70 0.21
C TYR A 122 -7.72 -0.50 -0.05
N ASN A 123 -8.97 -0.25 -0.42
CA ASN A 123 -9.87 -1.29 -0.90
C ASN A 123 -9.50 -1.61 -2.36
N LEU A 124 -9.07 -2.85 -2.61
CA LEU A 124 -8.64 -3.35 -3.91
C LEU A 124 -9.80 -3.96 -4.72
N GLY A 125 -10.95 -4.14 -4.09
CA GLY A 125 -12.12 -4.82 -4.65
C GLY A 125 -11.93 -6.34 -4.73
N THR A 126 -12.80 -6.98 -5.50
CA THR A 126 -12.78 -8.42 -5.74
C THR A 126 -11.63 -8.81 -6.67
N LEU A 127 -10.74 -9.69 -6.21
CA LEU A 127 -9.63 -10.25 -6.97
C LEU A 127 -9.95 -11.69 -7.42
N ASN A 128 -9.09 -12.26 -8.26
CA ASN A 128 -9.36 -13.57 -8.87
C ASN A 128 -9.26 -14.73 -7.85
N GLN A 129 -10.05 -15.79 -8.04
CA GLN A 129 -9.84 -17.08 -7.36
C GLN A 129 -8.52 -17.71 -7.83
N GLY A 130 -7.80 -18.40 -6.95
CA GLY A 130 -6.52 -19.05 -7.25
C GLY A 130 -5.33 -18.38 -6.56
N ALA A 131 -4.12 -18.72 -7.00
CA ALA A 131 -2.86 -18.15 -6.51
C ALA A 131 -2.38 -17.06 -7.46
N TRP A 132 -2.09 -15.88 -6.94
CA TRP A 132 -1.76 -14.69 -7.74
C TRP A 132 -0.80 -13.76 -7.01
N ALA A 133 0.00 -13.03 -7.78
CA ALA A 133 0.69 -11.83 -7.32
C ALA A 133 0.14 -10.61 -8.06
N TYR A 134 0.03 -9.49 -7.36
CA TYR A 134 -0.56 -8.23 -7.83
C TYR A 134 0.37 -7.06 -7.49
N THR A 135 0.57 -6.12 -8.42
CA THR A 135 1.18 -4.81 -8.14
C THR A 135 0.09 -3.74 -8.08
N ILE A 136 0.15 -2.91 -7.04
CA ILE A 136 -0.72 -1.77 -6.79
C ILE A 136 0.15 -0.50 -6.88
N THR A 137 -0.07 0.36 -7.86
CA THR A 137 0.44 1.74 -7.82
C THR A 137 -0.50 2.57 -6.95
N LEU A 138 0.03 3.26 -5.96
CA LEU A 138 -0.78 4.09 -5.06
C LEU A 138 -1.25 5.35 -5.81
N PRO A 139 -2.53 5.75 -5.70
CA PRO A 139 -3.07 6.92 -6.42
C PRO A 139 -2.41 8.24 -5.99
N THR A 140 -1.87 8.27 -4.77
CA THR A 140 -0.97 9.31 -4.26
C THR A 140 0.17 8.59 -3.54
N PRO A 141 1.45 8.95 -3.78
CA PRO A 141 2.57 8.35 -3.07
C PRO A 141 2.43 8.50 -1.55
N LEU A 142 2.62 7.40 -0.82
CA LEU A 142 2.44 7.37 0.62
C LEU A 142 3.74 7.77 1.32
N THR A 143 3.77 8.94 1.96
CA THR A 143 4.84 9.30 2.90
C THR A 143 4.72 8.42 4.14
N ALA A 144 5.71 7.57 4.37
CA ALA A 144 5.74 6.60 5.45
C ALA A 144 7.20 6.39 5.94
N PRO A 145 7.41 6.01 7.22
CA PRO A 145 8.73 5.59 7.68
C PRO A 145 9.25 4.36 6.91
N ALA A 146 10.54 4.06 7.08
CA ALA A 146 11.14 2.84 6.56
C ALA A 146 10.51 1.58 7.19
N ASP A 147 10.23 1.63 8.50
CA ASP A 147 9.71 0.51 9.28
C ASP A 147 8.17 0.52 9.32
N LEU A 148 7.54 -0.52 8.77
CA LEU A 148 6.11 -0.60 8.54
C LEU A 148 5.54 -1.96 8.92
N TRP A 149 4.22 -2.00 9.10
CA TRP A 149 3.44 -3.23 8.93
C TRP A 149 2.62 -3.10 7.65
N ILE A 150 2.78 -4.01 6.71
CA ILE A 150 2.00 -4.04 5.47
C ILE A 150 1.15 -5.31 5.48
N GLY A 151 -0.17 -5.14 5.50
CA GLY A 151 -1.09 -6.25 5.70
C GLY A 151 -2.35 -6.21 4.87
N PHE A 152 -3.03 -7.34 4.85
CA PHE A 152 -4.15 -7.60 3.96
C PHE A 152 -5.26 -8.32 4.73
N SER A 153 -6.49 -7.95 4.42
CA SER A 153 -7.72 -8.63 4.85
C SER A 153 -8.46 -9.15 3.64
N PHE A 154 -9.03 -10.35 3.77
CA PHE A 154 -9.74 -11.07 2.71
C PHE A 154 -11.18 -11.36 3.15
N SER A 155 -12.15 -11.27 2.22
CA SER A 155 -13.54 -11.64 2.51
C SER A 155 -13.81 -13.16 2.51
N ALA A 156 -12.86 -13.97 2.04
CA ALA A 156 -12.94 -15.43 2.00
C ALA A 156 -12.15 -16.07 3.17
N ALA A 157 -12.74 -17.09 3.81
CA ALA A 157 -12.20 -17.71 5.02
C ALA A 157 -10.90 -18.49 4.80
N ASP A 158 -10.72 -19.02 3.59
CA ASP A 158 -9.58 -19.82 3.16
C ASP A 158 -8.60 -19.01 2.29
N ALA A 159 -8.79 -17.70 2.15
CA ALA A 159 -7.83 -16.82 1.49
C ALA A 159 -6.71 -16.40 2.46
N GLY A 160 -5.51 -16.22 1.92
CA GLY A 160 -4.34 -15.86 2.72
C GLY A 160 -3.14 -15.43 1.90
N LEU A 161 -2.17 -14.79 2.57
CA LEU A 161 -0.93 -14.34 1.95
C LEU A 161 0.00 -15.53 1.66
N LEU A 162 0.66 -15.50 0.51
CA LEU A 162 1.68 -16.50 0.13
C LEU A 162 2.92 -16.32 0.98
N ILE A 163 3.48 -17.44 1.46
CA ILE A 163 4.71 -17.46 2.27
C ILE A 163 5.92 -17.67 1.35
N TYR A 164 6.87 -16.75 1.44
CA TYR A 164 8.12 -16.71 0.68
C TYR A 164 9.31 -16.73 1.64
N ASP A 165 10.52 -16.90 1.08
CA ASP A 165 11.81 -16.95 1.78
C ASP A 165 12.16 -15.61 2.50
N PRO A 166 13.40 -15.37 2.97
CA PRO A 166 13.82 -14.05 3.48
C PRO A 166 13.87 -12.96 2.40
N PRO A 167 13.68 -11.67 2.75
CA PRO A 167 13.80 -10.57 1.80
C PRO A 167 15.19 -10.50 1.16
N THR A 168 15.25 -10.21 -0.13
CA THR A 168 16.51 -9.94 -0.85
C THR A 168 16.85 -8.45 -0.89
N VAL A 169 15.89 -7.58 -0.57
CA VAL A 169 16.06 -6.14 -0.35
C VAL A 169 15.30 -5.73 0.91
N GLY A 170 15.90 -4.91 1.77
CA GLY A 170 15.37 -4.60 3.10
C GLY A 170 15.51 -5.78 4.07
N THR A 171 14.76 -5.76 5.16
CA THR A 171 14.68 -6.86 6.13
C THR A 171 13.25 -7.06 6.64
N SER A 172 12.98 -8.24 7.18
CA SER A 172 11.77 -8.64 7.91
C SER A 172 12.21 -9.68 8.94
N HIS A 173 11.51 -9.78 10.06
CA HIS A 173 11.76 -10.75 11.12
C HIS A 173 10.85 -11.97 10.91
N ASP A 174 11.15 -13.09 11.61
CA ASP A 174 10.37 -14.34 11.51
C ASP A 174 9.00 -14.27 12.19
N LEU A 175 8.25 -13.19 11.97
CA LEU A 175 6.99 -12.88 12.62
C LEU A 175 6.04 -12.08 11.73
N PHE A 176 4.78 -12.05 12.13
CA PHE A 176 3.74 -11.23 11.51
C PHE A 176 2.74 -10.76 12.55
N MET A 177 2.07 -9.65 12.23
CA MET A 177 1.00 -9.07 13.04
C MET A 177 -0.35 -9.59 12.56
N GLN A 178 -1.25 -9.90 13.51
CA GLN A 178 -2.66 -10.14 13.23
C GLN A 178 -3.56 -9.13 13.95
N ASP A 179 -4.56 -8.61 13.21
CA ASP A 179 -5.63 -7.72 13.67
C ASP A 179 -5.17 -6.45 14.41
N ASN A 180 -3.91 -6.06 14.18
CA ASN A 180 -3.23 -4.98 14.90
C ASN A 180 -3.21 -5.15 16.43
N GLN A 181 -3.20 -6.41 16.91
CA GLN A 181 -3.32 -6.75 18.33
C GLN A 181 -2.32 -7.82 18.78
N ASN A 182 -1.98 -8.78 17.90
CA ASN A 182 -1.21 -9.96 18.24
C ASN A 182 -0.03 -10.14 17.30
N LEU A 183 1.06 -10.71 17.80
CA LEU A 183 2.22 -11.12 17.03
C LEU A 183 2.28 -12.66 16.98
N TYR A 184 2.54 -13.18 15.79
CA TYR A 184 2.71 -14.60 15.50
C TYR A 184 4.09 -14.81 14.90
N TYR A 185 4.64 -16.01 15.04
CA TYR A 185 5.98 -16.36 14.53
C TYR A 185 5.84 -17.48 13.51
N PHE A 186 6.62 -17.43 12.42
CA PHE A 186 6.63 -18.50 11.42
C PHE A 186 7.31 -19.78 11.95
N GLY A 187 8.24 -19.64 12.91
CA GLY A 187 8.79 -20.74 13.71
C GLY A 187 10.24 -21.12 13.37
N GLY A 188 10.84 -20.42 12.40
CA GLY A 188 12.27 -20.45 12.11
C GLY A 188 12.77 -21.56 11.17
N ASN A 189 13.70 -21.14 10.31
CA ASN A 189 14.58 -21.91 9.43
C ASN A 189 13.92 -22.80 8.32
N PRO A 190 13.76 -22.29 7.09
CA PRO A 190 14.09 -20.92 6.67
C PRO A 190 13.25 -19.91 7.44
N VAL A 191 13.80 -18.72 7.69
CA VAL A 191 12.97 -17.58 8.10
C VAL A 191 12.01 -17.32 6.94
N ALA A 192 10.72 -17.27 7.24
CA ALA A 192 9.68 -17.12 6.24
C ALA A 192 8.93 -15.82 6.48
N ASN A 193 8.49 -15.16 5.41
CA ASN A 193 7.75 -13.90 5.47
C ASN A 193 6.73 -13.90 4.31
N PHE A 194 5.89 -12.88 4.19
CA PHE A 194 4.92 -12.86 3.09
C PHE A 194 5.52 -12.38 1.76
N TYR A 195 4.94 -12.82 0.64
CA TYR A 195 5.25 -12.24 -0.67
C TYR A 195 4.84 -10.77 -0.66
N LEU A 196 5.83 -9.89 -0.57
CA LEU A 196 5.64 -8.45 -0.55
C LEU A 196 6.82 -7.73 -1.20
N GLU A 197 6.54 -6.59 -1.81
CA GLU A 197 7.54 -5.70 -2.37
C GLU A 197 7.06 -4.25 -2.27
N THR A 198 7.96 -3.31 -2.02
CA THR A 198 7.66 -1.87 -2.11
C THR A 198 8.61 -1.19 -3.07
N VAL A 199 8.08 -0.25 -3.84
CA VAL A 199 8.84 0.59 -4.77
C VAL A 199 8.67 2.04 -4.36
N PRO A 200 9.76 2.77 -4.02
CA PRO A 200 9.68 4.19 -3.71
C PRO A 200 9.47 5.00 -4.99
N VAL A 201 8.89 6.18 -4.86
CA VAL A 201 8.94 7.17 -5.94
C VAL A 201 10.39 7.64 -6.09
N PRO A 202 11.01 7.53 -7.28
CA PRO A 202 12.36 8.02 -7.49
C PRO A 202 12.44 9.52 -7.22
N GLU A 203 13.49 9.97 -6.53
CA GLU A 203 13.76 11.41 -6.44
C GLU A 203 13.92 12.00 -7.84
N PRO A 204 13.35 13.18 -8.14
CA PRO A 204 13.55 13.84 -9.43
C PRO A 204 15.03 14.16 -9.64
N THR A 205 15.70 13.37 -10.49
CA THR A 205 17.11 13.54 -10.91
C THR A 205 17.41 14.95 -11.44
N SER A 206 16.37 15.67 -11.86
CA SER A 206 16.33 17.12 -12.11
C SER A 206 17.06 17.98 -11.07
N LEU A 207 16.99 17.66 -9.77
CA LEU A 207 17.62 18.46 -8.70
C LEU A 207 19.16 18.40 -8.77
N LEU A 208 19.73 17.23 -9.05
CA LEU A 208 21.17 17.06 -9.25
C LEU A 208 21.68 17.77 -10.52
N VAL A 209 20.89 17.75 -11.60
CA VAL A 209 21.23 18.43 -12.86
C VAL A 209 21.17 19.96 -12.72
N LEU A 210 20.19 20.48 -11.98
CA LEU A 210 20.10 21.93 -11.69
C LEU A 210 21.31 22.43 -10.88
N GLY A 211 21.79 21.66 -9.90
CA GLY A 211 22.99 21.97 -9.14
C GLY A 211 24.25 22.09 -10.02
N SER A 212 24.46 21.13 -10.94
CA SER A 212 25.63 21.15 -11.83
C SER A 212 25.58 22.30 -12.85
N GLY A 213 24.40 22.65 -13.37
CA GLY A 213 24.21 23.78 -14.28
C GLY A 213 24.58 25.14 -13.66
N VAL A 214 24.21 25.36 -12.39
CA VAL A 214 24.53 26.60 -11.66
C VAL A 214 26.03 26.72 -11.37
N VAL A 215 26.69 25.63 -10.95
CA VAL A 215 28.15 25.62 -10.74
C VAL A 215 28.90 25.88 -12.05
N GLY A 216 28.44 25.33 -13.17
CA GLY A 216 28.97 25.62 -14.50
C GLY A 216 28.88 27.11 -14.87
N LEU A 217 27.75 27.77 -14.58
CA LEU A 217 27.58 29.21 -14.81
C LEU A 217 28.54 30.07 -13.97
N PHE A 218 28.74 29.75 -12.69
CA PHE A 218 29.69 30.47 -11.84
C PHE A 218 31.15 30.26 -12.25
N ALA A 219 31.52 29.05 -12.69
CA ALA A 219 32.85 28.77 -13.23
C ALA A 219 33.13 29.55 -14.53
N LEU A 220 32.15 29.65 -15.43
CA LEU A 220 32.26 30.43 -16.67
C LEU A 220 32.36 31.94 -16.40
N ARG A 221 31.62 32.47 -15.41
CA ARG A 221 31.68 33.89 -15.04
C ARG A 221 33.05 34.29 -14.49
N ARG A 222 33.75 33.38 -13.80
CA ARG A 222 35.10 33.61 -13.24
C ARG A 222 36.24 33.61 -14.27
N ARG A 223 35.98 33.22 -15.53
CA ARG A 223 36.96 33.21 -16.64
C ARG A 223 36.91 34.46 -17.54
N ARG A 224 36.09 35.46 -17.19
CA ARG A 224 35.90 36.71 -17.96
C ARG A 224 36.16 37.99 -17.14
N ALA A 225 36.81 37.86 -15.99
CA ALA A 225 37.34 38.95 -15.18
C ALA A 225 38.83 38.67 -14.94
#